data_AF-A0A9X3IH45-F1
#
_entry.id   AF-A0A9X3IH45-F1
#
_cell.length_a   1.000
_cell.length_b   1.000
_cell.length_c   1.000
_cell.angle_alpha   90.00
_cell.angle_beta   90.00
_cell.angle_gamma   90.00
#
_symmetry.space_group_name_H-M   'P 1'
#
loop_
_entity.id
_entity.type
_entity.pdbx_description
1 polymer ?
#
loop_
_entity_poly.entity_id
_entity_poly.type
_entity_poly.pdbx_seq_one_letter_code
_entity_poly.pdbx_strand_id
1 'polypeptide(L)'
;MDEKNDAINQNLNPIKRNSLAHQNLRFALIACKNDLLNTASLALITIQIWDVDKDLYWCTSCPSQLPTHQRIDYPFESRNEYVYKAAILDLKTNHIYGEVILFNRFKQENIFGQLAATQCAEMISQKINDEPKRCLSIHAYSNQYEIKINHHPVLLTPRQFEIICILILNPMGLSLEQLHFYLYEDENISLNTLKSEISYLKNKVGELICARTYQIQAQVFADFKQFEEALDAGYLDTIRALDQGDYFTKCRSPFLRNWQQILRIRIQNLLG
;
A
#
# COMPACT_ATOMS: atom_id res chain seq x y z
N MET A 1 -53.17 -29.25 -15.19
CA MET A 1 -54.15 -28.21 -15.56
C MET A 1 -53.98 -27.01 -14.66
N ASP A 2 -53.02 -26.11 -14.80
CA ASP A 2 -51.73 -25.98 -15.53
C ASP A 2 -51.06 -24.80 -14.81
N GLU A 3 -49.83 -24.93 -14.31
CA GLU A 3 -48.59 -24.55 -15.02
C GLU A 3 -48.73 -23.31 -15.92
N LYS A 4 -48.54 -22.12 -15.31
CA LYS A 4 -47.74 -21.01 -15.87
C LYS A 4 -47.73 -19.82 -14.91
N ASN A 5 -46.69 -19.73 -14.08
CA ASN A 5 -46.01 -18.47 -13.75
C ASN A 5 -44.68 -18.66 -12.99
N ASP A 6 -44.13 -19.89 -12.98
CA ASP A 6 -42.71 -20.13 -12.74
C ASP A 6 -41.90 -19.74 -13.99
N ALA A 7 -41.22 -18.59 -13.97
CA ALA A 7 -39.96 -18.34 -14.73
C ALA A 7 -39.40 -16.89 -14.69
N ILE A 8 -39.78 -15.98 -13.77
CA ILE A 8 -39.18 -14.61 -13.78
C ILE A 8 -38.45 -14.21 -12.50
N ASN A 9 -38.62 -14.90 -11.37
CA ASN A 9 -37.97 -14.51 -10.11
C ASN A 9 -36.83 -15.42 -9.65
N GLN A 10 -35.98 -15.88 -10.58
CA GLN A 10 -34.75 -16.63 -10.27
C GLN A 10 -33.45 -15.97 -10.81
N ASN A 11 -33.44 -14.66 -11.04
CA ASN A 11 -32.24 -13.93 -11.47
C ASN A 11 -32.02 -12.60 -10.74
N LEU A 12 -32.05 -12.61 -9.41
CA LEU A 12 -31.40 -11.57 -8.60
C LEU A 12 -30.24 -12.23 -7.85
N ASN A 13 -29.15 -12.44 -8.58
CA ASN A 13 -27.84 -12.78 -8.01
C ASN A 13 -27.49 -11.82 -6.85
N PRO A 14 -27.05 -12.32 -5.68
CA PRO A 14 -26.44 -11.49 -4.66
C PRO A 14 -24.98 -11.21 -5.07
N ILE A 15 -24.78 -10.41 -6.13
CA ILE A 15 -23.45 -10.04 -6.64
C ILE A 15 -23.44 -8.53 -6.90
N LYS A 16 -22.49 -7.83 -6.23
CA LYS A 16 -22.13 -6.38 -6.28
C LYS A 16 -22.67 -5.43 -5.20
N ARG A 17 -22.51 -5.77 -3.91
CA ARG A 17 -22.54 -4.80 -2.79
C ARG A 17 -21.23 -4.76 -2.00
N ASN A 18 -20.12 -4.77 -2.72
CA ASN A 18 -18.78 -4.52 -2.19
C ASN A 18 -18.15 -3.52 -3.17
N SER A 19 -18.74 -2.32 -3.25
CA SER A 19 -18.49 -1.40 -4.36
C SER A 19 -17.03 -0.94 -4.33
N LEU A 20 -16.44 -0.76 -5.51
CA LEU A 20 -15.11 -0.15 -5.67
C LEU A 20 -14.97 1.12 -4.83
N ALA A 21 -16.07 1.84 -4.61
CA ALA A 21 -16.10 3.02 -3.76
C ALA A 21 -15.77 2.74 -2.29
N HIS A 22 -16.32 1.67 -1.71
CA HIS A 22 -16.01 1.25 -0.34
C HIS A 22 -14.54 0.84 -0.19
N GLN A 23 -13.95 0.22 -1.21
CA GLN A 23 -12.54 -0.15 -1.21
C GLN A 23 -11.63 1.08 -1.29
N ASN A 24 -11.94 2.03 -2.17
CA ASN A 24 -11.18 3.27 -2.30
C ASN A 24 -11.21 4.10 -1.00
N LEU A 25 -12.39 4.24 -0.39
CA LEU A 25 -12.54 4.90 0.90
C LEU A 25 -11.72 4.19 1.99
N ARG A 26 -11.72 2.84 2.00
CA ARG A 26 -10.90 2.04 2.93
C ARG A 26 -9.42 2.37 2.82
N PHE A 27 -8.88 2.31 1.61
CA PHE A 27 -7.46 2.51 1.37
C PHE A 27 -7.03 3.93 1.70
N ALA A 28 -7.85 4.91 1.31
CA ALA A 28 -7.62 6.31 1.66
C ALA A 28 -7.58 6.52 3.17
N LEU A 29 -8.49 5.92 3.93
CA LEU A 29 -8.51 6.03 5.39
C LEU A 29 -7.31 5.35 6.06
N ILE A 30 -6.84 4.21 5.54
CA ILE A 30 -5.61 3.57 6.03
C ILE A 30 -4.43 4.52 5.85
N ALA A 31 -4.33 5.19 4.70
CA ALA A 31 -3.26 6.15 4.41
C ALA A 31 -3.35 7.41 5.30
N CYS A 32 -4.56 7.91 5.56
CA CYS A 32 -4.78 9.12 6.37
C CYS A 32 -4.85 8.86 7.89
N LYS A 33 -4.85 7.60 8.33
CA LYS A 33 -5.18 7.22 9.72
C LYS A 33 -4.36 7.99 10.76
N ASN A 34 -3.04 8.06 10.57
CA ASN A 34 -2.16 8.73 11.54
C ASN A 34 -2.39 10.24 11.57
N ASP A 35 -2.60 10.86 10.40
CA ASP A 35 -2.87 12.30 10.31
C ASP A 35 -4.22 12.68 10.93
N LEU A 36 -5.26 11.85 10.72
CA LEU A 36 -6.57 12.01 11.36
C LEU A 36 -6.48 11.85 12.89
N LEU A 37 -5.72 10.86 13.38
CA LEU A 37 -5.49 10.67 14.82
C LEU A 37 -4.72 11.84 15.44
N ASN A 38 -3.69 12.33 14.77
CA ASN A 38 -2.91 13.48 15.21
C ASN A 38 -3.78 14.74 15.27
N THR A 39 -4.57 14.99 14.22
CA THR A 39 -5.52 16.11 14.16
C THR A 39 -6.53 16.04 15.30
N ALA A 40 -7.12 14.85 15.53
CA ALA A 40 -8.08 14.65 16.59
C ALA A 40 -7.50 14.88 17.99
N SER A 41 -6.29 14.37 18.22
CA SER A 41 -5.56 14.50 19.48
C SER A 41 -5.22 15.96 19.79
N LEU A 42 -4.66 16.69 18.81
CA LEU A 42 -4.24 18.08 18.97
C LEU A 42 -5.43 19.02 19.21
N ALA A 43 -6.57 18.78 18.56
CA ALA A 43 -7.75 19.62 18.68
C ALA A 43 -8.74 19.17 19.77
N LEU A 44 -8.48 18.03 20.45
CA LEU A 44 -9.38 17.42 21.44
C LEU A 44 -10.80 17.16 20.91
N ILE A 45 -10.87 16.68 19.68
CA ILE A 45 -12.11 16.41 18.94
C ILE A 45 -12.28 14.91 18.70
N THR A 46 -13.52 14.49 18.47
CA THR A 46 -13.81 13.15 17.94
C THR A 46 -14.07 13.27 16.44
N ILE A 47 -13.41 12.45 15.63
CA ILE A 47 -13.67 12.38 14.19
C ILE A 47 -14.33 11.04 13.90
N GLN A 48 -15.44 11.08 13.19
CA GLN A 48 -16.16 9.93 12.64
C GLN A 48 -16.21 10.04 11.12
N ILE A 49 -16.12 8.91 10.46
CA ILE A 49 -16.24 8.78 9.02
C ILE A 49 -17.40 7.85 8.75
N TRP A 50 -18.35 8.32 7.96
CA TRP A 50 -19.55 7.58 7.57
C TRP A 50 -19.52 7.36 6.07
N ASP A 51 -19.99 6.20 5.60
CA ASP A 51 -20.16 5.97 4.17
C ASP A 51 -21.49 6.56 3.64
N VAL A 52 -21.72 6.41 2.33
CA VAL A 52 -22.96 6.86 1.67
C VAL A 52 -24.22 6.14 2.16
N ASP A 53 -24.07 4.91 2.65
CA ASP A 53 -25.17 4.11 3.18
C ASP A 53 -25.48 4.49 4.65
N LYS A 54 -24.75 5.48 5.18
CA LYS A 54 -24.82 5.96 6.56
C LYS A 54 -24.45 4.88 7.57
N ASP A 55 -23.55 3.97 7.20
CA ASP A 55 -22.87 3.12 8.15
C ASP A 55 -21.61 3.82 8.68
N LEU A 56 -21.36 3.69 9.98
CA LEU A 56 -20.13 4.19 10.58
C LEU A 56 -18.96 3.37 10.05
N TYR A 57 -18.01 4.05 9.40
CA TYR A 57 -16.88 3.45 8.71
C TYR A 57 -15.57 3.53 9.52
N TRP A 58 -15.35 4.61 10.26
CA TRP A 58 -14.17 4.76 11.13
C TRP A 58 -14.43 5.80 12.22
N CYS A 59 -13.79 5.64 13.39
CA CYS A 59 -13.87 6.61 14.49
C CYS A 59 -12.56 6.65 15.27
N THR A 60 -12.18 7.84 15.76
CA THR A 60 -10.98 8.03 16.60
C THR A 60 -11.05 7.29 17.93
N SER A 61 -12.25 7.01 18.47
CA SER A 61 -12.44 6.21 19.70
C SER A 61 -12.21 4.71 19.49
N CYS A 62 -12.29 4.22 18.24
CA CYS A 62 -12.09 2.82 17.89
C CYS A 62 -11.17 2.69 16.65
N PRO A 63 -9.92 3.20 16.70
CA PRO A 63 -9.12 3.41 15.49
C PRO A 63 -8.50 2.12 14.92
N SER A 64 -8.57 1.02 15.65
CA SER A 64 -8.08 -0.31 15.27
C SER A 64 -9.13 -1.16 14.54
N GLN A 65 -10.40 -0.75 14.52
CA GLN A 65 -11.51 -1.51 13.93
C GLN A 65 -12.07 -0.74 12.73
N LEU A 66 -11.87 -1.27 11.52
CA LEU A 66 -12.62 -0.88 10.33
C LEU A 66 -13.86 -1.79 10.27
N PRO A 67 -15.09 -1.30 10.51
CA PRO A 67 -16.28 -2.13 10.56
C PRO A 67 -16.53 -2.83 9.23
N THR A 68 -17.13 -4.01 9.29
CA THR A 68 -17.66 -4.70 8.10
C THR A 68 -19.16 -4.46 8.13
N HIS A 69 -19.66 -3.39 7.50
CA HIS A 69 -21.09 -2.99 7.46
C HIS A 69 -21.86 -3.35 8.74
N GLN A 70 -21.30 -3.00 9.89
CA GLN A 70 -21.95 -3.27 11.16
C GLN A 70 -22.76 -2.02 11.49
N ARG A 71 -24.09 -2.17 11.45
CA ARG A 71 -25.01 -1.17 11.95
C ARG A 71 -24.79 -1.05 13.46
N ILE A 72 -23.89 -0.16 13.85
CA ILE A 72 -23.68 0.19 15.25
C ILE A 72 -24.81 1.16 15.59
N ASP A 73 -25.62 0.85 16.60
CA ASP A 73 -26.55 1.80 17.20
C ASP A 73 -25.73 2.88 17.96
N TYR A 74 -25.16 3.81 17.20
CA TYR A 74 -24.56 5.07 17.61
C TYR A 74 -25.19 6.15 16.70
N PRO A 75 -25.53 7.34 17.23
CA PRO A 75 -24.54 8.18 17.88
C PRO A 75 -24.83 8.40 19.37
N PHE A 76 -23.77 8.69 20.12
CA PHE A 76 -23.92 9.53 21.30
C PHE A 76 -24.38 10.90 20.76
N GLU A 77 -25.69 11.12 20.71
CA GLU A 77 -26.23 12.48 20.82
C GLU A 77 -25.89 12.96 22.24
N SER A 78 -24.60 13.23 22.48
CA SER A 78 -24.19 14.03 23.62
C SER A 78 -24.85 15.38 23.38
N ARG A 79 -25.89 15.69 24.16
CA ARG A 79 -26.71 16.93 24.09
C ARG A 79 -25.90 18.24 24.21
N ASN A 80 -24.56 18.21 24.14
CA ASN A 80 -23.64 19.28 24.46
C ASN A 80 -22.42 19.40 23.51
N GLU A 81 -22.41 18.74 22.35
CA GLU A 81 -21.30 18.81 21.38
C GLU A 81 -21.69 19.55 20.10
N TYR A 82 -20.83 20.43 19.60
CA TYR A 82 -21.02 21.03 18.27
C TYR A 82 -20.57 20.03 17.21
N VAL A 83 -21.43 19.82 16.21
CA VAL A 83 -21.22 18.84 15.14
C VAL A 83 -20.93 19.57 13.84
N TYR A 84 -19.75 19.33 13.28
CA TYR A 84 -19.33 19.86 11.97
C TYR A 84 -19.24 18.73 10.96
N LYS A 85 -19.59 19.03 9.71
CA LYS A 85 -19.73 18.01 8.66
C LYS A 85 -19.07 18.45 7.37
N ALA A 86 -18.44 17.51 6.68
CA ALA A 86 -17.89 17.73 5.35
C ALA A 86 -17.94 16.45 4.50
N ALA A 87 -18.36 16.57 3.24
CA ALA A 87 -18.48 15.44 2.33
C ALA A 87 -17.11 14.99 1.82
N ILE A 88 -16.90 13.67 1.75
CA ILE A 88 -15.74 13.05 1.12
C ILE A 88 -16.07 12.84 -0.36
N LEU A 89 -15.38 13.57 -1.22
CA LEU A 89 -15.67 13.63 -2.66
C LEU A 89 -14.60 12.93 -3.50
N ASP A 90 -15.03 12.38 -4.63
CA ASP A 90 -14.20 12.18 -5.80
C ASP A 90 -13.89 13.54 -6.42
N LEU A 91 -12.62 13.92 -6.54
CA LEU A 91 -12.23 15.22 -7.08
C LEU A 91 -12.40 15.30 -8.60
N LYS A 92 -12.53 14.16 -9.29
CA LYS A 92 -12.71 14.10 -10.75
C LYS A 92 -14.18 14.04 -11.13
N THR A 93 -14.97 13.27 -10.40
CA THR A 93 -16.37 12.98 -10.74
C THR A 93 -17.39 13.67 -9.83
N ASN A 94 -16.95 14.32 -8.75
CA ASN A 94 -17.80 14.84 -7.67
C ASN A 94 -18.70 13.77 -7.01
N HIS A 95 -18.39 12.48 -7.18
CA HIS A 95 -19.08 11.41 -6.49
C HIS A 95 -18.81 11.47 -4.98
N ILE A 96 -19.86 11.34 -4.15
CA ILE A 96 -19.72 11.34 -2.70
C ILE A 96 -19.41 9.91 -2.25
N TYR A 97 -18.31 9.71 -1.54
CA TYR A 97 -17.93 8.42 -0.92
C TYR A 97 -18.44 8.30 0.52
N GLY A 98 -18.70 9.42 1.18
CA GLY A 98 -19.07 9.45 2.59
C GLY A 98 -19.04 10.87 3.18
N GLU A 99 -19.08 10.94 4.50
CA GLU A 99 -19.07 12.19 5.26
C GLU A 99 -18.11 12.09 6.45
N VAL A 100 -17.32 13.14 6.66
CA VAL A 100 -16.59 13.38 7.91
C VAL A 100 -17.52 14.10 8.87
N ILE A 101 -17.68 13.54 10.07
CA ILE A 101 -18.41 14.17 11.17
C ILE A 101 -17.43 14.41 12.31
N LEU A 102 -17.28 15.68 12.69
CA LEU A 102 -16.42 16.12 13.77
C LEU A 102 -17.28 16.53 14.96
N PHE A 103 -16.96 16.01 16.13
CA PHE A 103 -17.58 16.37 17.40
C PHE A 103 -16.59 17.20 18.21
N ASN A 104 -16.97 18.45 18.45
CA ASN A 104 -16.21 19.35 19.30
C ASN A 104 -16.78 19.33 20.72
N ARG A 105 -15.92 19.00 21.69
CA ARG A 105 -16.28 18.94 23.12
C ARG A 105 -16.46 20.33 23.75
N PHE A 106 -16.02 21.39 23.08
CA PHE A 106 -16.18 22.77 23.56
C PHE A 106 -17.52 23.35 23.10
N LYS A 107 -18.26 23.95 24.05
CA LYS A 107 -19.61 24.51 23.84
C LYS A 107 -19.63 25.86 23.11
N GLN A 108 -18.84 26.03 22.05
CA GLN A 108 -18.91 27.23 21.21
C GLN A 108 -18.85 26.86 19.73
N GLU A 109 -19.74 27.47 18.95
CA GLU A 109 -19.63 27.48 17.50
C GLU A 109 -18.31 28.16 17.13
N ASN A 110 -17.55 27.50 16.26
CA ASN A 110 -16.23 27.95 15.89
C ASN A 110 -16.01 27.62 14.42
N ILE A 111 -15.70 28.66 13.62
CA ILE A 111 -15.38 28.52 12.19
C ILE A 111 -14.23 27.52 11.94
N PHE A 112 -13.33 27.37 12.91
CA PHE A 112 -12.25 26.39 12.88
C PHE A 112 -12.76 24.94 12.92
N GLY A 113 -13.93 24.67 13.51
CA GLY A 113 -14.55 23.34 13.52
C GLY A 113 -15.01 22.92 12.12
N GLN A 114 -15.64 23.84 11.38
CA GLN A 114 -16.04 23.58 9.99
C GLN A 114 -14.80 23.43 9.10
N LEU A 115 -13.79 24.29 9.27
CA LEU A 115 -12.54 24.20 8.52
C LEU A 115 -11.82 22.87 8.78
N ALA A 116 -11.75 22.42 10.03
CA ALA A 116 -11.14 21.15 10.39
C ALA A 116 -11.88 19.95 9.78
N ALA A 117 -13.22 19.97 9.79
CA ALA A 117 -14.02 18.94 9.12
C ALA A 117 -13.74 18.93 7.60
N THR A 118 -13.73 20.10 6.96
CA THR A 118 -13.40 20.23 5.53
C THR A 118 -11.98 19.74 5.21
N GLN A 119 -10.97 20.13 6.00
CA GLN A 119 -9.59 19.68 5.81
C GLN A 119 -9.45 18.16 5.95
N CYS A 120 -10.12 17.55 6.93
CA CYS A 120 -10.13 16.10 7.07
C CYS A 120 -10.78 15.42 5.86
N ALA A 121 -11.89 15.95 5.36
CA ALA A 121 -12.57 15.43 4.17
C ALA A 121 -11.69 15.58 2.92
N GLU A 122 -11.07 16.73 2.71
CA GLU A 122 -10.16 17.00 1.60
C GLU A 122 -8.94 16.08 1.62
N MET A 123 -8.36 15.85 2.80
CA MET A 123 -7.23 14.93 2.95
C MET A 123 -7.60 13.49 2.51
N ILE A 124 -8.78 13.01 2.89
CA ILE A 124 -9.28 11.70 2.47
C ILE A 124 -9.58 11.71 0.97
N SER A 125 -10.25 12.75 0.46
CA SER A 125 -10.52 12.93 -0.97
C SER A 125 -9.25 12.93 -1.81
N GLN A 126 -8.19 13.61 -1.36
CA GLN A 126 -6.89 13.56 -2.04
C GLN A 126 -6.37 12.12 -2.11
N LYS A 127 -6.45 11.33 -1.04
CA LYS A 127 -6.03 9.92 -1.05
C LYS A 127 -6.90 8.99 -1.88
N ILE A 128 -8.19 9.29 -2.03
CA ILE A 128 -9.07 8.56 -2.96
C ILE A 128 -8.68 8.83 -4.41
N ASN A 129 -8.22 10.06 -4.70
CA ASN A 129 -7.93 10.52 -6.05
C ASN A 129 -6.46 10.45 -6.44
N ASP A 130 -5.56 10.21 -5.48
CA ASP A 130 -4.20 9.76 -5.72
C ASP A 130 -4.31 8.58 -6.68
N GLU A 131 -3.64 8.67 -7.84
CA GLU A 131 -3.49 7.47 -8.66
C GLU A 131 -2.92 6.38 -7.76
N PRO A 132 -3.48 5.15 -7.78
CA PRO A 132 -2.95 4.08 -6.97
C PRO A 132 -1.49 3.89 -7.39
N LYS A 133 -0.56 4.49 -6.64
CA LYS A 133 0.87 4.31 -6.85
C LYS A 133 1.07 2.83 -6.65
N ARG A 134 1.46 2.14 -7.72
CA ARG A 134 1.71 0.70 -7.67
C ARG A 134 2.62 0.46 -6.48
N CYS A 135 2.19 -0.40 -5.56
CA CYS A 135 2.94 -0.71 -4.37
C CYS A 135 3.61 -2.06 -4.59
N LEU A 136 4.94 -2.08 -4.53
CA LEU A 136 5.73 -3.29 -4.57
C LEU A 136 6.29 -3.54 -3.17
N SER A 137 5.87 -4.64 -2.55
CA SER A 137 6.45 -5.09 -1.28
C SER A 137 7.22 -6.39 -1.47
N ILE A 138 8.44 -6.45 -0.93
CA ILE A 138 9.33 -7.60 -1.00
C ILE A 138 9.90 -7.93 0.38
N HIS A 139 9.87 -9.22 0.68
CA HIS A 139 10.65 -9.83 1.75
C HIS A 139 11.60 -10.86 1.13
N ALA A 140 12.92 -10.69 1.30
CA ALA A 140 13.97 -11.40 0.58
C ALA A 140 14.77 -12.41 1.42
N TYR A 141 14.28 -12.79 2.61
CA TYR A 141 14.96 -13.72 3.53
C TYR A 141 15.00 -15.19 3.06
N SER A 142 16.01 -15.92 3.54
CA SER A 142 16.53 -17.24 3.09
C SER A 142 15.54 -18.40 2.86
N ASN A 143 14.36 -18.41 3.49
CA ASN A 143 13.45 -19.57 3.38
C ASN A 143 12.53 -19.51 2.16
N GLN A 144 11.81 -18.40 1.96
CA GLN A 144 10.95 -18.16 0.80
C GLN A 144 10.84 -16.64 0.61
N TYR A 145 11.16 -16.14 -0.58
CA TYR A 145 10.90 -14.74 -0.90
C TYR A 145 9.40 -14.52 -1.06
N GLU A 146 8.90 -13.43 -0.50
CA GLU A 146 7.54 -12.97 -0.72
C GLU A 146 7.56 -11.69 -1.55
N ILE A 147 6.76 -11.65 -2.61
CA ILE A 147 6.54 -10.46 -3.41
C ILE A 147 5.04 -10.21 -3.53
N LYS A 148 4.61 -8.99 -3.24
CA LYS A 148 3.24 -8.54 -3.46
C LYS A 148 3.22 -7.26 -4.27
N ILE A 149 2.31 -7.22 -5.25
CA ILE A 149 1.99 -6.03 -6.03
C ILE A 149 0.59 -5.58 -5.62
N ASN A 150 0.45 -4.34 -5.16
CA ASN A 150 -0.80 -3.81 -4.61
C ASN A 150 -1.42 -4.76 -3.57
N HIS A 151 -0.59 -5.30 -2.68
CA HIS A 151 -0.94 -6.28 -1.64
C HIS A 151 -1.36 -7.67 -2.13
N HIS A 152 -1.37 -7.94 -3.44
CA HIS A 152 -1.63 -9.26 -3.99
C HIS A 152 -0.32 -10.04 -4.20
N PRO A 153 -0.21 -11.28 -3.69
CA PRO A 153 0.98 -12.09 -3.88
C PRO A 153 1.19 -12.45 -5.35
N VAL A 154 2.44 -12.41 -5.81
CA VAL A 154 2.82 -12.74 -7.19
C VAL A 154 3.85 -13.86 -7.19
N LEU A 155 3.62 -14.90 -8.00
CA LEU A 155 4.57 -16.01 -8.14
C LEU A 155 5.60 -15.73 -9.23
N LEU A 156 6.83 -15.47 -8.80
CA LEU A 156 7.99 -15.26 -9.67
C LEU A 156 8.92 -16.47 -9.66
N THR A 157 9.53 -16.75 -10.81
CA THR A 157 10.68 -17.67 -10.88
C THR A 157 11.86 -17.08 -10.10
N PRO A 158 12.84 -17.89 -9.65
CA PRO A 158 14.02 -17.35 -8.97
C PRO A 158 14.74 -16.28 -9.80
N ARG A 159 14.83 -16.46 -11.12
CA ARG A 159 15.45 -15.47 -12.01
C ARG A 159 14.64 -14.19 -12.14
N GLN A 160 13.31 -14.28 -12.19
CA GLN A 160 12.41 -13.12 -12.18
C GLN A 160 12.53 -12.33 -10.89
N PHE A 161 12.63 -13.02 -9.76
CA PHE A 161 12.85 -12.41 -8.46
C PHE A 161 14.19 -11.66 -8.41
N GLU A 162 15.27 -12.28 -8.90
CA GLU A 162 16.58 -11.62 -9.02
C GLU A 162 16.51 -10.33 -9.85
N ILE A 163 15.86 -10.38 -11.01
CA ILE A 163 15.67 -9.19 -11.87
C ILE A 163 15.00 -8.07 -11.05
N ILE A 164 13.89 -8.35 -10.38
CA ILE A 164 13.19 -7.33 -9.59
C ILE A 164 14.08 -6.77 -8.48
N CYS A 165 14.80 -7.60 -7.74
CA CYS A 165 15.68 -7.14 -6.66
C CYS A 165 16.82 -6.27 -7.17
N ILE A 166 17.45 -6.65 -8.29
CA ILE A 166 18.48 -5.85 -8.95
C ILE A 166 17.93 -4.48 -9.36
N LEU A 167 16.72 -4.43 -9.93
CA LEU A 167 16.09 -3.17 -10.32
C LEU A 167 15.72 -2.29 -9.11
N ILE A 168 15.36 -2.88 -7.96
CA ILE A 168 15.11 -2.13 -6.72
C ILE A 168 16.40 -1.50 -6.19
N LEU A 169 17.51 -2.24 -6.22
CA LEU A 169 18.84 -1.76 -5.83
C LEU A 169 19.41 -0.73 -6.83
N ASN A 170 18.81 -0.60 -8.01
CA ASN A 170 19.20 0.35 -9.06
C ASN A 170 18.01 1.27 -9.43
N PRO A 171 17.61 2.20 -8.55
CA PRO A 171 16.37 2.97 -8.70
C PRO A 171 16.36 3.91 -9.91
N MET A 172 17.54 4.25 -10.48
CA MET A 172 17.64 5.04 -11.72
C MET A 172 17.34 4.21 -12.99
N GLY A 173 17.21 2.89 -12.84
CA GLY A 173 16.99 1.94 -13.92
C GLY A 173 18.28 1.49 -14.61
N LEU A 174 18.16 0.42 -15.39
CA LEU A 174 19.27 -0.21 -16.11
C LEU A 174 18.95 -0.37 -17.60
N SER A 175 19.98 -0.33 -18.44
CA SER A 175 19.90 -0.83 -19.82
C SER A 175 19.82 -2.37 -19.83
N LEU A 176 19.49 -2.94 -20.99
CA LEU A 176 19.47 -4.41 -21.15
C LEU A 176 20.84 -5.02 -20.90
N GLU A 177 21.89 -4.38 -21.39
CA GLU A 177 23.27 -4.83 -21.29
C GLU A 177 23.76 -4.76 -19.85
N GLN A 178 23.41 -3.68 -19.12
CA GLN A 178 23.75 -3.56 -17.70
C GLN A 178 23.03 -4.61 -16.85
N LEU A 179 21.73 -4.82 -17.10
CA LEU A 179 20.97 -5.85 -16.39
C LEU A 179 21.49 -7.26 -16.70
N HIS A 180 21.88 -7.51 -17.95
CA HIS A 180 22.53 -8.76 -18.35
C HIS A 180 23.83 -8.99 -17.58
N PHE A 181 24.71 -7.99 -17.57
CA PHE A 181 25.97 -8.05 -16.83
C PHE A 181 25.74 -8.33 -15.33
N TYR A 182 24.77 -7.68 -14.69
CA TYR A 182 24.46 -7.93 -13.27
C TYR A 182 23.90 -9.33 -12.97
N LEU A 183 23.22 -9.94 -13.94
CA LEU A 183 22.62 -11.28 -13.79
C LEU A 183 23.58 -12.42 -14.10
N TYR A 184 24.55 -12.20 -14.98
CA TYR A 184 25.31 -13.26 -15.64
C TYR A 184 26.83 -13.01 -15.66
N GLU A 185 27.30 -11.78 -15.43
CA GLU A 185 28.70 -11.36 -15.63
C GLU A 185 29.25 -11.86 -16.99
N ASP A 186 30.16 -12.83 -16.97
CA ASP A 186 30.83 -13.39 -18.15
C ASP A 186 30.21 -14.70 -18.65
N GLU A 187 29.08 -15.14 -18.08
CA GLU A 187 28.37 -16.32 -18.59
C GLU A 187 27.90 -16.08 -20.04
N ASN A 188 28.09 -17.09 -20.90
CA ASN A 188 27.73 -17.03 -22.32
C ASN A 188 26.21 -17.20 -22.55
N ILE A 189 25.42 -16.33 -21.93
CA ILE A 189 23.96 -16.28 -22.07
C ILE A 189 23.62 -15.15 -23.02
N SER A 190 22.79 -15.44 -24.03
CA SER A 190 22.43 -14.44 -25.03
C SER A 190 21.54 -13.34 -24.44
N LEU A 191 21.69 -12.10 -24.94
CA LEU A 191 20.77 -11.00 -24.63
C LEU A 191 19.31 -11.33 -25.02
N ASN A 192 19.11 -12.16 -26.04
CA ASN A 192 17.77 -12.59 -26.46
C ASN A 192 17.09 -13.44 -25.39
N THR A 193 17.84 -14.29 -24.68
CA THR A 193 17.32 -15.07 -23.55
C THR A 193 16.81 -14.14 -22.45
N LEU A 194 17.58 -13.09 -22.12
CA LEU A 194 17.16 -12.10 -21.13
C LEU A 194 15.93 -11.30 -21.59
N LYS A 195 15.88 -10.87 -22.86
CA LYS A 195 14.71 -10.18 -23.41
C LYS A 195 13.44 -11.01 -23.25
N SER A 196 13.51 -12.30 -23.54
CA SER A 196 12.38 -13.23 -23.35
C SER A 196 11.97 -13.31 -21.88
N GLU A 197 12.92 -13.49 -20.96
CA GLU A 197 12.63 -13.54 -19.52
C GLU A 197 11.96 -12.25 -19.02
N ILE A 198 12.43 -11.07 -19.47
CA ILE A 198 11.83 -9.79 -19.12
C ILE A 198 10.43 -9.64 -19.71
N SER A 199 10.20 -10.13 -20.93
CA SER A 199 8.87 -10.14 -21.54
C SER A 199 7.90 -10.97 -20.70
N TYR A 200 8.30 -12.17 -20.28
CA TYR A 200 7.50 -13.00 -19.37
C TYR A 200 7.28 -12.33 -18.01
N LEU A 201 8.29 -11.67 -17.45
CA LEU A 201 8.17 -10.92 -16.21
C LEU A 201 7.12 -9.82 -16.35
N LYS A 202 7.22 -8.98 -17.39
CA LYS A 202 6.27 -7.88 -17.65
C LYS A 202 4.85 -8.36 -17.83
N ASN A 203 4.64 -9.53 -18.45
CA ASN A 203 3.30 -10.13 -18.55
C ASN A 203 2.73 -10.53 -17.17
N LYS A 204 3.57 -10.83 -16.18
CA LYS A 204 3.14 -11.14 -14.81
C LYS A 204 2.95 -9.91 -13.92
N VAL A 205 3.84 -8.92 -14.04
CA VAL A 205 3.88 -7.75 -13.14
C VAL A 205 3.24 -6.49 -13.75
N GLY A 206 2.81 -6.56 -15.00
CA GLY A 206 2.23 -5.46 -15.76
C GLY A 206 3.23 -4.32 -15.98
N GLU A 207 2.72 -3.08 -15.88
CA GLU A 207 3.49 -1.84 -16.07
C GLU A 207 4.40 -1.48 -14.88
N LEU A 208 4.75 -2.44 -14.02
CA LEU A 208 5.70 -2.24 -12.93
C LEU A 208 7.09 -1.86 -13.43
N ILE A 209 7.48 -2.32 -14.63
CA ILE A 209 8.82 -2.13 -15.19
C ILE A 209 8.75 -1.28 -16.45
N CYS A 210 9.41 -0.12 -16.43
CA CYS A 210 9.52 0.75 -17.60
C CYS A 210 10.22 0.04 -18.78
N ALA A 211 9.81 0.39 -20.01
CA ALA A 211 10.27 -0.30 -21.23
C ALA A 211 11.66 0.11 -21.70
N ARG A 212 12.03 1.38 -21.51
CA ARG A 212 13.25 1.96 -22.10
C ARG A 212 14.45 1.84 -21.17
N THR A 213 14.24 2.20 -19.91
CA THR A 213 15.14 1.90 -18.79
C THR A 213 14.41 0.88 -17.94
N TYR A 214 14.98 -0.30 -17.75
CA TYR A 214 14.38 -1.29 -16.86
C TYR A 214 14.43 -0.70 -15.45
N GLN A 215 13.32 -0.13 -15.01
CA GLN A 215 13.19 0.66 -13.79
C GLN A 215 11.83 0.34 -13.16
N ILE A 216 11.81 0.17 -11.84
CA ILE A 216 10.58 -0.05 -11.09
C ILE A 216 9.79 1.26 -10.99
N GLN A 217 8.57 1.27 -11.53
CA GLN A 217 7.62 2.39 -11.51
C GLN A 217 6.55 2.13 -10.43
N ALA A 218 7.00 2.04 -9.18
CA ALA A 218 6.18 1.73 -8.02
C ALA A 218 6.78 2.35 -6.75
N GLN A 219 5.94 2.57 -5.74
CA GLN A 219 6.41 2.73 -4.37
C GLN A 219 6.93 1.39 -3.88
N VAL A 220 8.21 1.34 -3.48
CA VAL A 220 8.90 0.11 -3.10
C VAL A 220 9.05 0.04 -1.59
N PHE A 221 8.61 -1.08 -1.02
CA PHE A 221 8.86 -1.49 0.36
C PHE A 221 9.67 -2.78 0.33
N ALA A 222 10.97 -2.69 0.54
CA ALA A 222 11.87 -3.83 0.50
C ALA A 222 12.68 -3.88 1.79
N ASP A 223 12.64 -5.03 2.46
CA ASP A 223 13.36 -5.29 3.71
C ASP A 223 14.88 -5.03 3.59
N PHE A 224 15.50 -5.52 2.52
CA PHE A 224 16.93 -5.32 2.26
C PHE A 224 17.30 -3.85 2.00
N LYS A 225 16.39 -3.05 1.42
CA LYS A 225 16.58 -1.60 1.22
C LYS A 225 16.51 -0.85 2.54
N GLN A 226 15.55 -1.21 3.39
CA GLN A 226 15.45 -0.68 4.73
C GLN A 226 16.70 -1.05 5.56
N PHE A 227 17.25 -2.25 5.35
CA PHE A 227 18.49 -2.69 5.98
C PHE A 227 19.69 -1.83 5.52
N GLU A 228 19.85 -1.59 4.22
CA GLU A 228 20.90 -0.70 3.69
C GLU A 228 20.80 0.72 4.26
N GLU A 229 19.59 1.29 4.29
CA GLU A 229 19.36 2.61 4.87
C GLU A 229 19.72 2.66 6.36
N ALA A 230 19.39 1.60 7.12
CA ALA A 230 19.75 1.50 8.54
C ALA A 230 21.26 1.34 8.74
N LEU A 231 21.95 0.58 7.88
CA LEU A 231 23.41 0.45 7.88
C LEU A 231 24.10 1.77 7.54
N ASP A 232 23.60 2.51 6.54
CA ASP A 232 24.15 3.80 6.15
C ASP A 232 23.97 4.84 7.27
N ALA A 233 22.85 4.79 7.99
CA ALA A 233 22.55 5.67 9.12
C ALA A 233 23.19 5.23 10.45
N GLY A 234 23.74 4.01 10.53
CA GLY A 234 24.31 3.46 11.77
C GLY A 234 23.28 3.11 12.85
N TYR A 235 22.02 2.83 12.49
CA TYR A 235 20.95 2.51 13.43
C TYR A 235 21.01 1.06 13.92
N LEU A 236 21.88 0.81 14.91
CA LEU A 236 22.19 -0.54 15.43
C LEU A 236 20.96 -1.34 15.89
N ASP A 237 20.00 -0.70 16.56
CA ASP A 237 18.78 -1.39 17.03
C ASP A 237 17.90 -1.84 15.85
N THR A 238 17.79 -1.00 14.82
CA THR A 238 17.06 -1.34 13.59
C THR A 238 17.77 -2.45 12.81
N ILE A 239 19.11 -2.38 12.70
CA ILE A 239 19.92 -3.42 12.06
C ILE A 239 19.70 -4.76 12.77
N ARG A 240 19.77 -4.80 14.11
CA ARG A 240 19.52 -6.03 14.90
C ARG A 240 18.10 -6.56 14.73
N ALA A 241 17.10 -5.69 14.61
CA ALA A 241 15.71 -6.11 14.40
C ALA A 241 15.44 -6.66 12.99
N LEU A 242 16.17 -6.16 11.98
CA LEU A 242 16.05 -6.59 10.60
C LEU A 242 16.98 -7.77 10.24
N ASP A 243 17.99 -8.06 11.06
CA ASP A 243 18.90 -9.21 10.90
C ASP A 243 18.21 -10.54 11.25
N GLN A 244 17.19 -10.88 10.46
CA GLN A 244 16.35 -12.07 10.64
C GLN A 244 16.85 -13.28 9.83
N GLY A 245 18.01 -13.14 9.20
CA GLY A 245 18.66 -14.20 8.43
C GLY A 245 19.33 -13.68 7.17
N ASP A 246 19.90 -14.61 6.40
CA ASP A 246 20.65 -14.27 5.21
C ASP A 246 19.75 -13.86 4.03
N TYR A 247 20.00 -12.69 3.46
CA TYR A 247 19.39 -12.25 2.20
C TYR A 247 19.97 -13.00 0.99
N PHE A 248 19.14 -13.22 -0.03
CA PHE A 248 19.55 -13.67 -1.38
C PHE A 248 20.35 -15.00 -1.43
N THR A 249 20.29 -15.87 -0.42
CA THR A 249 21.08 -17.11 -0.36
C THR A 249 20.87 -18.08 -1.52
N LYS A 250 19.68 -18.06 -2.14
CA LYS A 250 19.31 -18.92 -3.27
C LYS A 250 19.52 -18.23 -4.63
N CYS A 251 19.90 -16.95 -4.63
CA CYS A 251 20.12 -16.19 -5.84
C CYS A 251 21.48 -16.55 -6.47
N ARG A 252 21.48 -16.67 -7.79
CA ARG A 252 22.64 -16.99 -8.61
C ARG A 252 23.23 -15.76 -9.29
N SER A 253 22.50 -14.65 -9.40
CA SER A 253 23.04 -13.41 -9.99
C SER A 253 24.33 -12.98 -9.26
N PRO A 254 25.44 -12.73 -9.97
CA PRO A 254 26.66 -12.28 -9.34
C PRO A 254 26.49 -10.94 -8.58
N PHE A 255 25.69 -10.02 -9.11
CA PHE A 255 25.39 -8.75 -8.44
C PHE A 255 24.82 -8.94 -7.02
N LEU A 256 23.76 -9.75 -6.85
CA LEU A 256 23.17 -9.97 -5.53
C LEU A 256 24.09 -10.76 -4.59
N ARG A 257 24.95 -11.63 -5.12
CA ARG A 257 25.97 -12.33 -4.32
C ARG A 257 27.03 -11.36 -3.80
N ASN A 258 27.52 -10.48 -4.66
CA ASN A 258 28.47 -9.42 -4.28
C ASN A 258 27.83 -8.47 -3.26
N TRP A 259 26.58 -8.07 -3.48
CA TRP A 259 25.81 -7.28 -2.53
C TRP A 259 25.71 -7.96 -1.16
N GLN A 260 25.37 -9.25 -1.13
CA GLN A 260 25.28 -10.02 0.13
C GLN A 260 26.64 -10.08 0.86
N GLN A 261 27.73 -10.28 0.12
CA GLN A 261 29.08 -10.30 0.71
C GLN A 261 29.45 -8.94 1.30
N ILE A 262 29.19 -7.85 0.59
CA ILE A 262 29.42 -6.48 1.08
C ILE A 262 28.58 -6.24 2.34
N LEU A 263 27.30 -6.62 2.34
CA LEU A 263 26.42 -6.48 3.48
C LEU A 263 26.99 -7.21 4.72
N ARG A 264 27.42 -8.47 4.57
CA ARG A 264 28.02 -9.25 5.67
C ARG A 264 29.26 -8.57 6.24
N ILE A 265 30.15 -8.05 5.40
CA ILE A 265 31.36 -7.33 5.84
C ILE A 265 30.97 -6.06 6.61
N ARG A 266 29.99 -5.30 6.11
CA ARG A 266 29.51 -4.08 6.79
C ARG A 266 28.92 -4.38 8.16
N ILE A 267 28.11 -5.44 8.28
CA ILE A 267 27.53 -5.89 9.54
C ILE A 267 28.64 -6.29 10.52
N GLN A 268 29.61 -7.09 10.07
CA GLN A 268 30.73 -7.54 10.90
C GLN A 268 31.55 -6.37 11.43
N ASN A 269 31.79 -5.33 10.62
CA ASN A 269 32.54 -4.15 11.04
C ASN A 269 31.77 -3.24 12.01
N LEU A 270 30.43 -3.29 12.00
CA LEU A 270 29.59 -2.47 12.89
C LEU A 270 29.24 -3.17 14.21
N LEU A 271 29.18 -4.50 14.21
CA LEU A 271 28.79 -5.31 15.37
C LEU A 271 29.95 -6.04 16.05
N GLY A 272 31.10 -6.18 15.38
CA GLY A 272 32.33 -6.77 15.93
C GLY A 272 33.24 -5.73 16.56
#